data_AF-A0A2J7R609-F1
#
_entry.id   AF-A0A2J7R609-F1
#
_cell.length_a   1.000
_cell.length_b   1.000
_cell.length_c   1.000
_cell.angle_alpha   90.00
_cell.angle_beta   90.00
_cell.angle_gamma   90.00
#
_symmetry.space_group_name_H-M   'P 1'
#
loop_
_entity.id
_entity.type
_entity.pdbx_description
1 polymer ?
#
loop_
_entity_poly.entity_id
_entity_poly.type
_entity_poly.pdbx_seq_one_letter_code
_entity_poly.pdbx_strand_id
1 'polypeptide(L)'
;MNVHAPTEDKIDDIKDRFYEEVEHVFDKFPTYPIKILLEDFNAKVGREDIFKPTIWNESLHEISNDNGVRVVNFATSKNLTVKSTMFPHRNIHNFTWTSPDGKIHNEIDHISIDRRRHSSILDVRSFRAADCDTDHYLVAADVRERLAVSNILLSRLSLYINENVGDHQCGFRRNRSTTDQMFCIPQILEKKWEYVEAVHQQFIDFKKPCDSVRREVLYNILIEFGIPIKLVRLIKMFLNETYSKVRIGKHLSDNVVF
;
A
#
# COMPACT_ATOMS: atom_id res chain seq x y z
N MET A 1 13.92 -3.99 6.22
CA MET A 1 14.79 -4.85 7.04
C MET A 1 13.96 -6.05 7.40
N ASN A 2 14.51 -7.23 7.15
CA ASN A 2 13.92 -8.50 7.56
C ASN A 2 14.61 -8.92 8.86
N VAL A 3 13.85 -9.47 9.81
CA VAL A 3 14.34 -10.04 11.05
C VAL A 3 13.75 -11.43 11.31
N HIS A 4 14.55 -12.30 11.93
CA HIS A 4 14.10 -13.57 12.49
C HIS A 4 14.52 -13.61 13.96
N ALA A 5 13.58 -13.34 14.85
CA ALA A 5 13.85 -13.19 16.27
C ALA A 5 13.92 -14.53 17.00
N PRO A 6 14.68 -14.63 18.11
CA PRO A 6 14.68 -15.81 18.96
C PRO A 6 13.27 -16.17 19.45
N THR A 7 12.99 -17.46 19.58
CA THR A 7 11.72 -17.97 20.10
C THR A 7 11.48 -17.54 21.55
N GLU A 8 10.22 -17.52 21.97
CA GLU A 8 9.80 -17.02 23.29
C GLU A 8 10.46 -17.77 24.47
N ASP A 9 10.83 -19.04 24.29
CA ASP A 9 11.48 -19.91 25.29
C ASP A 9 12.98 -19.62 25.48
N LYS A 10 13.59 -18.78 24.64
CA LYS A 10 14.99 -18.40 24.81
C LYS A 10 15.18 -17.52 26.03
N ILE A 11 16.36 -17.65 26.65
CA ILE A 11 16.77 -16.80 27.77
C ILE A 11 16.89 -15.34 27.35
N ASP A 12 16.64 -14.43 28.29
CA ASP A 12 16.62 -12.98 28.05
C ASP A 12 17.91 -12.47 27.40
N ASP A 13 19.08 -12.92 27.85
CA ASP A 13 20.38 -12.53 27.28
C ASP A 13 20.51 -12.79 25.76
N ILE A 14 19.80 -13.78 25.22
CA ILE A 14 19.79 -14.06 23.77
C ILE A 14 18.86 -13.06 23.07
N LYS A 15 17.68 -12.81 23.64
CA LYS A 15 16.70 -11.85 23.10
C LYS A 15 17.25 -10.42 23.14
N ASP A 16 17.87 -10.01 24.25
CA ASP A 16 18.45 -8.68 24.43
C ASP A 16 19.55 -8.40 23.39
N ARG A 17 20.52 -9.32 23.25
CA ARG A 17 21.58 -9.19 22.24
C ARG A 17 21.03 -9.11 20.82
N PHE A 18 19.97 -9.85 20.52
CA PHE A 18 19.31 -9.77 19.23
C PHE A 18 18.74 -8.36 18.97
N TYR A 19 18.00 -7.79 19.93
CA TYR A 19 17.42 -6.44 19.78
C TYR A 19 18.50 -5.35 19.73
N GLU A 20 19.61 -5.50 20.47
CA GLU A 20 20.78 -4.61 20.37
C GLU A 20 21.38 -4.61 18.95
N GLU A 21 21.53 -5.79 18.33
CA GLU A 21 22.02 -5.91 16.96
C GLU A 21 21.03 -5.30 15.96
N VAL A 22 19.74 -5.58 16.11
CA VAL A 22 18.68 -5.01 15.27
C VAL A 22 18.70 -3.49 15.33
N GLU A 23 18.80 -2.92 16.54
CA GLU A 23 18.94 -1.48 16.77
C GLU A 23 20.18 -0.91 16.07
N HIS A 24 21.34 -1.54 16.27
CA HIS A 24 22.59 -1.10 15.65
C HIS A 24 22.53 -1.10 14.11
N VAL A 25 21.87 -2.10 13.51
CA VAL A 25 21.67 -2.16 12.05
C VAL A 25 20.65 -1.12 11.59
N PHE A 26 19.54 -0.97 12.33
CA PHE A 26 18.47 -0.04 11.98
C PHE A 26 18.95 1.42 11.97
N ASP A 27 19.83 1.78 12.90
CA ASP A 27 20.39 3.14 13.03
C ASP A 27 21.38 3.50 11.92
N LYS A 28 21.96 2.51 11.24
CA LYS A 28 22.80 2.74 10.05
C LYS A 28 21.99 3.14 8.81
N PHE A 29 20.67 2.92 8.81
CA PHE A 29 19.86 3.27 7.65
C PHE A 29 19.67 4.78 7.50
N PRO A 30 19.81 5.32 6.27
CA PRO A 30 19.56 6.73 6.01
C PRO A 30 18.11 7.10 6.38
N THR A 31 17.89 8.35 6.74
CA THR A 31 16.60 8.87 7.20
C THR A 31 15.60 9.18 6.07
N TYR A 32 16.09 9.31 4.84
CA TYR A 32 15.26 9.68 3.69
C TYR A 32 14.32 8.57 3.17
N PRO A 33 14.79 7.32 2.90
CA PRO A 33 13.92 6.26 2.40
C PRO A 33 12.91 5.78 3.45
N ILE A 34 11.80 5.21 3.00
CA ILE A 34 10.86 4.55 3.91
C ILE A 34 11.55 3.34 4.54
N LYS A 35 11.50 3.27 5.87
CA LYS A 35 11.98 2.13 6.64
C LYS A 35 10.80 1.24 7.00
N ILE A 36 10.84 0.00 6.52
CA ILE A 36 9.91 -1.07 6.88
C ILE A 36 10.72 -2.18 7.54
N LEU A 37 10.26 -2.64 8.69
CA LEU A 37 10.76 -3.82 9.40
C LEU A 37 9.71 -4.93 9.26
N LEU A 38 10.11 -6.14 8.89
CA LEU A 38 9.17 -7.22 8.60
C LEU A 38 9.73 -8.59 9.02
N GLU A 39 8.83 -9.58 9.01
CA GLU A 39 9.00 -11.02 9.24
C GLU A 39 8.80 -11.47 10.69
N ASP A 40 9.44 -12.59 11.05
CA ASP A 40 9.13 -13.42 12.19
C ASP A 40 9.80 -12.88 13.44
N PHE A 41 9.00 -12.27 14.31
CA PHE A 41 9.47 -11.78 15.60
C PHE A 41 9.27 -12.79 16.72
N ASN A 42 8.67 -13.95 16.45
CA ASN A 42 8.23 -14.89 17.47
C ASN A 42 7.45 -14.20 18.62
N ALA A 43 6.68 -13.16 18.27
CA ALA A 43 6.13 -12.20 19.20
C ALA A 43 4.61 -12.16 19.10
N LYS A 44 3.90 -12.35 20.20
CA LYS A 44 2.47 -12.06 20.28
C LYS A 44 2.32 -10.64 20.75
N VAL A 45 1.94 -9.73 19.86
CA VAL A 45 1.66 -8.34 20.21
C VAL A 45 0.21 -8.21 20.67
N GLY A 46 -0.04 -7.55 21.80
CA GLY A 46 -1.36 -7.39 22.39
C GLY A 46 -2.13 -6.17 21.87
N ARG A 47 -3.03 -5.65 22.70
CA ARG A 47 -3.81 -4.41 22.45
C ARG A 47 -3.75 -3.46 23.65
N GLU A 48 -2.67 -3.49 24.42
CA GLU A 48 -2.58 -2.73 25.67
C GLU A 48 -2.60 -1.21 25.41
N ASP A 49 -3.31 -0.48 26.29
CA ASP A 49 -3.52 0.96 26.14
C ASP A 49 -2.22 1.77 26.24
N ILE A 50 -1.27 1.29 27.05
CA ILE A 50 0.04 1.93 27.22
C ILE A 50 0.85 2.00 25.91
N PHE A 51 0.50 1.17 24.92
CA PHE A 51 1.24 1.04 23.66
C PHE A 51 0.51 1.61 22.44
N LYS A 52 -0.65 2.27 22.59
CA LYS A 52 -1.48 2.78 21.48
C LYS A 52 -0.81 3.76 20.49
N PRO A 53 0.29 4.46 20.83
CA PRO A 53 1.05 5.16 19.80
C PRO A 53 1.69 4.21 18.77
N THR A 54 1.97 2.97 19.14
CA THR A 54 2.80 2.02 18.38
C THR A 54 1.98 0.86 17.81
N ILE A 55 0.99 0.37 18.56
CA ILE A 55 0.09 -0.74 18.20
C ILE A 55 -1.38 -0.28 18.22
N TRP A 56 -2.29 -1.09 17.68
CA TRP A 56 -3.72 -0.77 17.67
C TRP A 56 -4.62 -1.95 18.09
N ASN A 57 -5.94 -1.75 18.01
CA ASN A 57 -6.96 -2.64 18.55
C ASN A 57 -7.24 -3.90 17.71
N GLU A 58 -6.62 -4.04 16.54
CA GLU A 58 -6.93 -5.12 15.60
C GLU A 58 -5.96 -6.31 15.72
N SER A 59 -4.99 -6.24 16.64
CA SER A 59 -4.07 -7.36 16.90
C SER A 59 -4.83 -8.64 17.26
N LEU A 60 -4.32 -9.83 16.91
CA LEU A 60 -4.99 -11.07 17.29
C LEU A 60 -5.07 -11.30 18.81
N HIS A 61 -4.08 -10.82 19.57
CA HIS A 61 -3.92 -11.12 20.99
C HIS A 61 -4.37 -9.94 21.87
N GLU A 62 -4.89 -10.21 23.08
CA GLU A 62 -5.25 -9.17 24.04
C GLU A 62 -4.02 -8.60 24.76
N ILE A 63 -3.09 -9.47 25.15
CA ILE A 63 -1.91 -9.16 25.95
C ILE A 63 -0.67 -9.60 25.18
N SER A 64 0.36 -8.76 25.20
CA SER A 64 1.65 -9.06 24.62
C SER A 64 2.39 -10.11 25.44
N ASN A 65 3.06 -11.06 24.79
CA ASN A 65 4.06 -11.90 25.45
C ASN A 65 5.39 -11.14 25.62
N ASP A 66 6.43 -11.78 26.17
CA ASP A 66 7.71 -11.10 26.43
C ASP A 66 8.33 -10.57 25.13
N ASN A 67 8.41 -11.41 24.09
CA ASN A 67 8.83 -10.97 22.76
C ASN A 67 7.95 -9.83 22.21
N GLY A 68 6.63 -9.88 22.43
CA GLY A 68 5.68 -8.83 22.06
C GLY A 68 6.02 -7.49 22.69
N VAL A 69 6.27 -7.47 24.01
CA VAL A 69 6.69 -6.25 24.72
C VAL A 69 8.01 -5.72 24.17
N ARG A 70 8.97 -6.61 23.86
CA ARG A 70 10.27 -6.22 23.27
C ARG A 70 10.10 -5.60 21.88
N VAL A 71 9.27 -6.18 21.00
CA VAL A 71 8.92 -5.60 19.69
C VAL A 71 8.34 -4.22 19.85
N VAL A 72 7.37 -4.05 20.75
CA VAL A 72 6.66 -2.79 20.95
C VAL A 72 7.59 -1.72 21.54
N ASN A 73 8.46 -2.07 22.48
CA ASN A 73 9.45 -1.17 23.05
C ASN A 73 10.47 -0.72 21.99
N PHE A 74 11.01 -1.66 21.21
CA PHE A 74 11.89 -1.36 20.09
C PHE A 74 11.20 -0.42 19.09
N ALA A 75 9.98 -0.78 18.65
CA ALA A 75 9.21 0.03 17.70
C ALA A 75 8.94 1.43 18.24
N THR A 76 8.60 1.56 19.51
CA THR A 76 8.39 2.86 20.17
C THR A 76 9.69 3.69 20.16
N SER A 77 10.83 3.09 20.51
CA SER A 77 12.14 3.78 20.53
C SER A 77 12.58 4.28 19.15
N LYS A 78 12.24 3.53 18.09
CA LYS A 78 12.58 3.85 16.70
C LYS A 78 11.47 4.61 15.96
N ASN A 79 10.45 5.08 16.68
CA ASN A 79 9.31 5.80 16.13
C ASN A 79 8.64 5.03 14.96
N LEU A 80 8.50 3.72 15.15
CA LEU A 80 7.82 2.80 14.26
C LEU A 80 6.37 2.60 14.71
N THR A 81 5.60 2.01 13.83
CA THR A 81 4.21 1.63 14.05
C THR A 81 4.02 0.22 13.54
N VAL A 82 3.49 -0.68 14.38
CA VAL A 82 3.26 -2.11 14.06
C VAL A 82 1.96 -2.22 13.27
N LYS A 83 2.08 -2.22 11.95
CA LYS A 83 0.96 -2.11 11.01
C LYS A 83 0.05 -3.32 10.98
N SER A 84 0.54 -4.52 11.28
CA SER A 84 -0.31 -5.73 11.31
C SER A 84 -1.44 -5.62 12.35
N THR A 85 -1.23 -4.87 13.43
CA THR A 85 -2.23 -4.66 14.50
C THR A 85 -3.29 -3.60 14.19
N MET A 86 -3.28 -3.00 12.99
CA MET A 86 -4.07 -1.80 12.67
C MET A 86 -5.30 -2.01 11.79
N PHE A 87 -5.43 -3.17 11.15
CA PHE A 87 -6.43 -3.39 10.10
C PHE A 87 -7.51 -4.37 10.54
N PRO A 88 -8.79 -3.98 10.44
CA PRO A 88 -9.89 -4.85 10.87
C PRO A 88 -10.09 -5.97 9.87
N HIS A 89 -9.88 -7.21 10.32
CA HIS A 89 -10.02 -8.41 9.50
C HIS A 89 -10.69 -9.54 10.27
N ARG A 90 -11.15 -10.56 9.54
CA ARG A 90 -11.49 -11.85 10.16
C ARG A 90 -10.19 -12.50 10.65
N ASN A 91 -10.20 -13.13 11.82
CA ASN A 91 -9.01 -13.76 12.43
C ASN A 91 -8.21 -14.67 11.47
N ILE A 92 -8.89 -15.37 10.56
CA ILE A 92 -8.22 -16.21 9.55
C ILE A 92 -7.21 -15.45 8.67
N HIS A 93 -7.36 -14.13 8.52
CA HIS A 93 -6.46 -13.26 7.77
C HIS A 93 -5.40 -12.59 8.65
N ASN A 94 -5.43 -12.81 9.98
CA ASN A 94 -4.42 -12.35 10.92
C ASN A 94 -3.48 -13.49 11.36
N PHE A 95 -3.88 -14.75 11.16
CA PHE A 95 -3.03 -15.90 11.48
C PHE A 95 -1.81 -15.91 10.57
N THR A 96 -0.62 -15.83 11.15
CA THR A 96 0.65 -15.92 10.42
C THR A 96 1.34 -17.26 10.66
N TRP A 97 0.96 -17.98 11.72
CA TRP A 97 1.46 -19.31 12.04
C TRP A 97 0.35 -20.24 12.51
N THR A 98 0.50 -21.54 12.23
CA THR A 98 -0.40 -22.63 12.67
C THR A 98 0.40 -23.77 13.29
N SER A 99 -0.07 -24.33 14.41
CA SER A 99 0.57 -25.50 15.02
C SER A 99 0.55 -26.72 14.09
N PRO A 100 1.49 -27.67 14.24
CA PRO A 100 1.53 -28.88 13.42
C PRO A 100 0.23 -29.71 13.45
N ASP A 101 -0.54 -29.63 14.54
CA ASP A 101 -1.83 -30.30 14.67
C ASP A 101 -3.02 -29.49 14.13
N GLY A 102 -2.77 -28.29 13.60
CA GLY A 102 -3.76 -27.42 12.98
C GLY A 102 -4.67 -26.65 13.95
N LYS A 103 -4.48 -26.77 15.26
CA LYS A 103 -5.45 -26.28 16.26
C LYS A 103 -5.15 -24.89 16.81
N ILE A 104 -3.87 -24.54 16.89
CA ILE A 104 -3.42 -23.26 17.45
C ILE A 104 -3.00 -22.39 16.30
N HIS A 105 -3.50 -21.15 16.28
CA HIS A 105 -3.08 -20.13 15.33
C HIS A 105 -2.57 -18.92 16.09
N ASN A 106 -1.48 -18.33 15.61
CA ASN A 106 -0.91 -17.12 16.17
C ASN A 106 -0.60 -16.09 15.08
N GLU A 107 -0.62 -14.82 15.48
CA GLU A 107 0.07 -13.74 14.78
C GLU A 107 1.43 -13.58 15.46
N ILE A 108 2.52 -13.91 14.75
CA ILE A 108 3.91 -13.78 15.22
C ILE A 108 4.84 -13.11 14.20
N ASP A 109 4.38 -13.03 12.95
CA ASP A 109 5.02 -12.28 11.88
C ASP A 109 4.42 -10.88 11.83
N HIS A 110 5.26 -9.86 11.93
CA HIS A 110 4.80 -8.47 12.00
C HIS A 110 5.42 -7.62 10.91
N ILE A 111 4.66 -6.61 10.48
CA ILE A 111 5.16 -5.57 9.59
C ILE A 111 5.05 -4.25 10.33
N SER A 112 6.18 -3.55 10.45
CA SER A 112 6.29 -2.24 11.08
C SER A 112 6.87 -1.22 10.11
N ILE A 113 6.44 0.03 10.22
CA ILE A 113 6.89 1.14 9.36
C ILE A 113 7.15 2.39 10.18
N ASP A 114 8.04 3.25 9.70
CA ASP A 114 8.22 4.59 10.23
C ASP A 114 6.86 5.29 10.40
N ARG A 115 6.61 5.80 11.61
CA ARG A 115 5.37 6.46 11.99
C ARG A 115 5.02 7.61 11.06
N ARG A 116 6.00 8.38 10.56
CA ARG A 116 5.78 9.47 9.60
C ARG A 116 5.16 8.97 8.28
N ARG A 117 5.47 7.72 7.92
CA ARG A 117 5.06 7.10 6.66
C ARG A 117 3.97 6.03 6.85
N HIS A 118 3.37 5.92 8.03
CA HIS A 118 2.43 4.84 8.35
C HIS A 118 1.22 4.73 7.41
N SER A 119 0.83 5.84 6.77
CA SER A 119 -0.28 5.91 5.79
C SER A 119 0.10 5.40 4.39
N SER A 120 1.38 5.06 4.17
CA SER A 120 1.85 4.37 2.98
C SER A 120 1.42 2.90 2.98
N ILE A 121 1.30 2.26 4.15
CA ILE A 121 0.76 0.89 4.23
C ILE A 121 -0.77 0.98 4.37
N LEU A 122 -1.47 0.44 3.38
CA LEU A 122 -2.92 0.47 3.24
C LEU A 122 -3.61 -0.75 3.84
N ASP A 123 -2.92 -1.88 3.88
CA ASP A 123 -3.40 -3.13 4.45
C ASP A 123 -2.22 -4.04 4.83
N VAL A 124 -2.41 -4.90 5.84
CA VAL A 124 -1.49 -5.98 6.19
C VAL A 124 -2.31 -7.20 6.58
N ARG A 125 -2.12 -8.33 5.88
CA ARG A 125 -2.89 -9.55 6.11
C ARG A 125 -2.16 -10.80 5.63
N SER A 126 -2.56 -11.93 6.17
CA SER A 126 -2.14 -13.25 5.72
C SER A 126 -2.84 -13.67 4.42
N PHE A 127 -2.04 -14.14 3.47
CA PHE A 127 -2.42 -14.62 2.16
C PHE A 127 -2.43 -16.14 2.11
N ARG A 128 -3.53 -16.73 2.57
CA ARG A 128 -3.68 -18.19 2.73
C ARG A 128 -3.75 -19.01 1.44
N ALA A 129 -3.81 -18.36 0.27
CA ALA A 129 -3.85 -19.05 -1.02
C ALA A 129 -2.45 -19.41 -1.54
N ALA A 130 -1.40 -18.89 -0.91
CA ALA A 130 -0.03 -19.34 -1.15
C ALA A 130 0.25 -20.52 -0.21
N ASP A 131 0.25 -21.72 -0.77
CA ASP A 131 0.61 -22.95 -0.06
C ASP A 131 2.07 -23.31 -0.38
N CYS A 132 2.91 -23.32 0.65
CA CYS A 132 4.34 -23.58 0.56
C CYS A 132 4.76 -24.78 1.43
N ASP A 133 3.82 -25.57 1.95
CA ASP A 133 4.08 -26.68 2.90
C ASP A 133 4.85 -26.21 4.16
N THR A 134 4.51 -25.01 4.65
CA THR A 134 5.05 -24.42 5.87
C THR A 134 3.97 -24.23 6.93
N ASP A 135 4.35 -24.23 8.20
CA ASP A 135 3.50 -23.85 9.32
C ASP A 135 3.20 -22.34 9.39
N HIS A 136 3.95 -21.53 8.64
CA HIS A 136 3.68 -20.10 8.43
C HIS A 136 2.79 -19.83 7.20
N TYR A 137 1.95 -18.80 7.29
CA TYR A 137 1.25 -18.21 6.16
C TYR A 137 2.01 -17.00 5.64
N LEU A 138 2.01 -16.81 4.32
CA LEU A 138 2.56 -15.61 3.70
C LEU A 138 1.83 -14.36 4.22
N VAL A 139 2.56 -13.40 4.77
CA VAL A 139 2.02 -12.08 5.15
C VAL A 139 2.28 -11.08 4.04
N ALA A 140 1.23 -10.40 3.57
CA ALA A 140 1.31 -9.40 2.52
C ALA A 140 0.94 -8.02 3.07
N ALA A 141 1.64 -6.99 2.58
CA ALA A 141 1.32 -5.60 2.85
C ALA A 141 1.02 -4.86 1.54
N ASP A 142 -0.11 -4.16 1.49
CA ASP A 142 -0.42 -3.25 0.40
C ASP A 142 0.27 -1.91 0.65
N VAL A 143 1.29 -1.62 -0.15
CA VAL A 143 2.09 -0.40 -0.02
C VAL A 143 1.77 0.58 -1.13
N ARG A 144 1.48 1.82 -0.75
CA ARG A 144 1.32 2.96 -1.65
C ARG A 144 2.38 4.00 -1.38
N GLU A 145 3.26 4.18 -2.36
CA GLU A 145 4.18 5.31 -2.37
C GLU A 145 3.51 6.54 -2.94
N ARG A 146 3.47 7.61 -2.14
CA ARG A 146 3.07 8.94 -2.62
C ARG A 146 4.32 9.71 -2.96
N LEU A 147 4.71 9.67 -4.23
CA LEU A 147 5.80 10.50 -4.73
C LEU A 147 5.34 11.96 -4.67
N ALA A 148 5.93 12.75 -3.78
CA ALA A 148 5.56 14.17 -3.60
C ALA A 148 5.60 14.95 -4.92
N VAL A 149 6.52 14.58 -5.81
CA VAL A 149 6.66 15.14 -7.15
C VAL A 149 5.42 14.85 -8.02
N SER A 150 4.79 13.67 -7.89
CA SER A 150 3.55 13.35 -8.60
C SER A 150 2.42 14.31 -8.22
N ASN A 151 2.29 14.66 -6.93
CA ASN A 151 1.29 15.62 -6.48
C ASN A 151 1.57 17.03 -7.01
N ILE A 152 2.85 17.44 -7.03
CA ILE A 152 3.26 18.74 -7.58
C ILE A 152 2.97 18.78 -9.09
N LEU A 153 3.29 17.71 -9.81
CA LEU A 153 3.00 17.58 -11.24
C LEU A 153 1.49 17.64 -11.50
N LEU A 154 0.69 16.88 -10.76
CA LEU A 154 -0.76 16.90 -10.89
C LEU A 154 -1.34 18.30 -10.62
N SER A 155 -0.88 18.99 -9.59
CA SER A 155 -1.32 20.36 -9.28
C SER A 155 -0.98 21.34 -10.40
N ARG A 156 0.21 21.23 -10.99
CA ARG A 156 0.61 22.08 -12.13
C ARG A 156 -0.15 21.74 -13.41
N LEU A 157 -0.41 20.46 -13.66
CA LEU A 157 -1.16 20.00 -14.82
C LEU A 157 -2.63 20.41 -14.74
N SER A 158 -3.21 20.39 -13.53
CA SER A 158 -4.61 20.72 -13.31
C SER A 158 -4.97 22.13 -13.79
N LEU A 159 -4.02 23.08 -13.78
CA LEU A 159 -4.23 24.43 -14.30
C LEU A 159 -4.56 24.41 -15.81
N TYR A 160 -3.79 23.65 -16.59
CA TYR A 160 -3.98 23.52 -18.03
C TYR A 160 -5.17 22.61 -18.38
N ILE A 161 -5.29 21.49 -17.67
CA ILE A 161 -6.35 20.50 -17.96
C ILE A 161 -7.72 21.11 -17.68
N ASN A 162 -7.90 21.88 -16.60
CA ASN A 162 -9.21 22.44 -16.28
C ASN A 162 -9.69 23.50 -17.29
N GLU A 163 -8.76 24.19 -17.97
CA GLU A 163 -9.09 25.13 -19.05
C GLU A 163 -9.47 24.39 -20.34
N ASN A 164 -8.77 23.30 -20.67
CA ASN A 164 -8.96 22.58 -21.92
C ASN A 164 -10.07 21.51 -21.86
N VAL A 165 -10.26 20.90 -20.69
CA VAL A 165 -11.29 19.87 -20.47
C VAL A 165 -12.57 20.55 -20.02
N GLY A 166 -13.51 20.69 -20.95
CA GLY A 166 -14.79 21.34 -20.71
C GLY A 166 -15.67 20.63 -19.67
N ASP A 167 -16.79 21.27 -19.33
CA ASP A 167 -17.74 20.77 -18.33
C ASP A 167 -18.48 19.50 -18.73
N HIS A 168 -18.34 19.03 -19.96
CA HIS A 168 -18.90 17.74 -20.38
C HIS A 168 -18.17 16.55 -19.72
N GLN A 169 -16.89 16.72 -19.34
CA GLN A 169 -16.13 15.68 -18.65
C GLN A 169 -16.39 15.74 -17.15
N CYS A 170 -17.18 14.80 -16.63
CA CYS A 170 -17.43 14.68 -15.20
C CYS A 170 -16.52 13.64 -14.51
N GLY A 171 -16.16 12.55 -15.21
CA GLY A 171 -15.27 11.53 -14.68
C GLY A 171 -13.82 12.02 -14.54
N PHE A 172 -13.11 11.51 -13.53
CA PHE A 172 -11.70 11.84 -13.24
C PHE A 172 -11.41 13.33 -12.96
N ARG A 173 -12.45 14.13 -12.65
CA ARG A 173 -12.30 15.53 -12.20
C ARG A 173 -12.67 15.67 -10.74
N ARG A 174 -11.91 16.52 -10.02
CA ARG A 174 -12.20 16.84 -8.64
C ARG A 174 -13.56 17.54 -8.53
N ASN A 175 -14.39 17.12 -7.57
CA ASN A 175 -15.71 17.69 -7.28
C ASN A 175 -16.73 17.59 -8.44
N ARG A 176 -16.59 16.59 -9.32
CA ARG A 176 -17.55 16.32 -10.40
C ARG A 176 -17.98 14.86 -10.32
N SER A 177 -19.28 14.60 -10.45
CA SER A 177 -19.85 13.25 -10.47
C SER A 177 -20.50 12.99 -11.82
N THR A 178 -20.47 11.73 -12.27
CA THR A 178 -21.24 11.26 -13.43
C THR A 178 -22.70 10.95 -13.08
N THR A 179 -23.11 11.13 -11.82
CA THR A 179 -24.48 10.86 -11.35
C THR A 179 -25.54 11.58 -12.18
N ASP A 180 -25.36 12.88 -12.45
CA ASP A 180 -26.34 13.66 -13.19
C ASP A 180 -26.48 13.16 -14.64
N GLN A 181 -25.35 12.84 -15.29
CA GLN A 181 -25.33 12.28 -16.64
C GLN A 181 -26.04 10.92 -16.67
N MET A 182 -25.79 10.07 -15.67
CA MET A 182 -26.44 8.77 -15.50
C MET A 182 -27.95 8.90 -15.29
N PHE A 183 -28.40 9.98 -14.65
CA PHE A 183 -29.82 10.27 -14.43
C PHE A 183 -30.52 10.91 -15.65
N CYS A 184 -29.80 11.72 -16.44
CA CYS A 184 -30.34 12.34 -17.64
C CYS A 184 -30.53 11.32 -18.79
N ILE A 185 -29.66 10.33 -18.93
CA ILE A 185 -29.74 9.34 -20.00
C ILE A 185 -31.09 8.59 -20.02
N PRO A 186 -31.57 7.99 -18.90
CA PRO A 186 -32.88 7.32 -18.86
C PRO A 186 -34.04 8.24 -19.26
N GLN A 187 -34.06 9.49 -18.77
CA GLN A 187 -35.13 10.45 -19.10
C GLN A 187 -35.17 10.78 -20.59
N ILE A 188 -34.00 10.91 -21.23
CA ILE A 188 -33.91 11.15 -22.68
C ILE A 188 -34.44 9.92 -23.44
N LEU A 189 -34.07 8.71 -23.01
CA LEU A 189 -34.53 7.47 -23.63
C LEU A 189 -36.05 7.30 -23.50
N GLU A 190 -36.62 7.55 -22.31
CA GLU A 190 -38.07 7.51 -22.07
C GLU A 190 -38.82 8.51 -22.96
N LYS A 191 -38.31 9.74 -23.06
CA LYS A 191 -38.93 10.77 -23.89
C LYS A 191 -38.87 10.42 -25.37
N LYS A 192 -37.73 9.90 -25.86
CA LYS A 192 -37.60 9.49 -27.26
C LYS A 192 -38.47 8.26 -27.59
N TRP A 193 -38.64 7.37 -26.62
CA TRP A 193 -39.58 6.26 -26.70
C TRP A 193 -41.03 6.74 -26.85
N GLU A 194 -41.44 7.75 -26.07
CA GLU A 194 -42.78 8.35 -26.13
C GLU A 194 -43.12 8.90 -27.55
N TYR A 195 -42.15 9.49 -28.23
CA TYR A 195 -42.33 10.03 -29.58
C TYR A 195 -42.01 9.04 -30.71
N VAL A 196 -41.76 7.75 -30.39
CA VAL A 196 -41.43 6.70 -31.37
C VAL A 196 -40.21 7.10 -32.23
N GLU A 197 -39.22 7.75 -31.61
CA GLU A 197 -37.98 8.15 -32.27
C GLU A 197 -36.88 7.11 -32.03
N ALA A 198 -36.18 6.71 -33.09
CA ALA A 198 -35.06 5.78 -32.99
C ALA A 198 -33.87 6.45 -32.28
N VAL A 199 -33.38 5.84 -31.20
CA VAL A 199 -32.18 6.28 -30.47
C VAL A 199 -31.11 5.21 -30.54
N HIS A 200 -29.89 5.63 -30.87
CA HIS A 200 -28.71 4.79 -30.83
C HIS A 200 -27.80 5.29 -29.71
N GLN A 201 -27.42 4.38 -28.82
CA GLN A 201 -26.52 4.70 -27.71
C GLN A 201 -25.28 3.81 -27.79
N GLN A 202 -24.11 4.43 -27.73
CA GLN A 202 -22.83 3.74 -27.71
C GLN A 202 -22.10 4.07 -26.42
N PHE A 203 -21.86 3.05 -25.59
CA PHE A 203 -20.96 3.15 -24.46
C PHE A 203 -19.62 2.52 -24.83
N ILE A 204 -18.54 3.26 -24.57
CA ILE A 204 -17.19 2.75 -24.71
C ILE A 204 -16.64 2.58 -23.30
N ASP A 205 -16.64 1.34 -22.81
CA ASP A 205 -15.99 1.00 -21.56
C ASP A 205 -14.48 0.88 -21.79
N PHE A 206 -13.78 1.96 -21.49
CA PHE A 206 -12.34 1.88 -21.32
C PHE A 206 -12.07 1.19 -19.97
N LYS A 207 -12.08 -0.15 -19.98
CA LYS A 207 -11.80 -0.98 -18.81
C LYS A 207 -10.29 -1.06 -18.45
N LYS A 208 -9.41 -0.60 -19.35
CA LYS A 208 -7.92 -0.61 -19.24
C LYS A 208 -7.18 0.62 -19.82
N PRO A 209 -7.75 1.85 -19.87
CA PRO A 209 -7.15 2.96 -20.60
C PRO A 209 -5.78 3.27 -20.02
N CYS A 210 -5.64 3.35 -18.70
CA CYS A 210 -4.36 3.67 -18.06
C CYS A 210 -3.26 2.63 -18.34
N ASP A 211 -3.60 1.34 -18.45
CA ASP A 211 -2.62 0.26 -18.66
C ASP A 211 -2.24 0.09 -20.14
N SER A 212 -3.08 0.57 -21.08
CA SER A 212 -2.91 0.39 -22.53
C SER A 212 -2.67 1.69 -23.29
N VAL A 213 -2.54 2.84 -22.62
CA VAL A 213 -2.23 4.11 -23.29
C VAL A 213 -0.85 4.01 -23.94
N ARG A 214 -0.81 4.21 -25.26
CA ARG A 214 0.45 4.40 -25.98
C ARG A 214 1.11 5.70 -25.50
N ARG A 215 2.18 5.58 -24.71
CA ARG A 215 2.87 6.70 -24.05
C ARG A 215 3.29 7.79 -25.04
N GLU A 216 3.81 7.43 -26.20
CA GLU A 216 4.18 8.41 -27.24
C GLU A 216 2.99 9.24 -27.74
N VAL A 217 1.83 8.60 -27.94
CA VAL A 217 0.60 9.30 -28.33
C VAL A 217 0.13 10.22 -27.22
N LEU A 218 0.17 9.76 -25.96
CA LEU A 218 -0.14 10.59 -24.80
C LEU A 218 0.73 11.86 -24.75
N TYR A 219 2.04 11.73 -24.96
CA TYR A 219 2.93 12.88 -24.91
C TYR A 219 2.64 13.91 -25.99
N ASN A 220 2.30 13.46 -27.20
CA ASN A 220 1.91 14.35 -28.29
C ASN A 220 0.59 15.07 -27.97
N ILE A 221 -0.41 14.34 -27.44
CA ILE A 221 -1.68 14.92 -27.00
C ILE A 221 -1.43 15.99 -25.91
N LEU A 222 -0.59 15.73 -24.91
CA LEU A 222 -0.29 16.72 -23.88
C LEU A 222 0.30 18.01 -24.46
N ILE A 223 1.16 17.90 -25.48
CA ILE A 223 1.74 19.07 -26.17
C ILE A 223 0.66 19.81 -26.98
N GLU A 224 -0.20 19.08 -27.70
CA GLU A 224 -1.32 19.65 -28.47
C GLU A 224 -2.32 20.38 -27.56
N PHE A 225 -2.54 19.88 -26.34
CA PHE A 225 -3.35 20.53 -25.30
C PHE A 225 -2.65 21.73 -24.64
N GLY A 226 -1.52 22.18 -25.17
CA GLY A 226 -0.82 23.38 -24.71
C GLY A 226 -0.05 23.20 -23.41
N ILE A 227 0.18 21.97 -22.95
CA ILE A 227 0.92 21.72 -21.71
C ILE A 227 2.40 22.03 -21.94
N PRO A 228 3.04 22.83 -21.04
CA PRO A 228 4.44 23.20 -21.19
C PRO A 228 5.35 21.98 -21.37
N ILE A 229 6.25 22.05 -22.36
CA ILE A 229 7.21 20.98 -22.70
C ILE A 229 8.00 20.53 -21.47
N LYS A 230 8.32 21.43 -20.54
CA LYS A 230 9.00 21.10 -19.28
C LYS A 230 8.18 20.14 -18.41
N LEU A 231 6.87 20.32 -18.31
CA LEU A 231 5.98 19.40 -17.60
C LEU A 231 5.85 18.07 -18.34
N VAL A 232 5.70 18.11 -19.67
CA VAL A 232 5.66 16.89 -20.49
C VAL A 232 6.93 16.06 -20.32
N ARG A 233 8.11 16.69 -20.30
CA ARG A 233 9.39 16.00 -20.02
C ARG A 233 9.43 15.35 -18.64
N LEU A 234 8.92 16.03 -17.60
CA LEU A 234 8.84 15.42 -16.27
C LEU A 234 7.89 14.22 -16.26
N ILE A 235 6.73 14.32 -16.91
CA ILE A 235 5.80 13.18 -17.05
C ILE A 235 6.45 12.03 -17.80
N LYS A 236 7.21 12.29 -18.88
CA LYS A 236 8.00 11.28 -19.59
C LYS A 236 8.95 10.55 -18.62
N MET A 237 9.69 11.28 -17.78
CA MET A 237 10.60 10.69 -16.80
C MET A 237 9.88 9.86 -15.72
N PHE A 238 8.65 10.22 -15.35
CA PHE A 238 7.86 9.44 -14.39
C PHE A 238 7.27 8.17 -15.00
N LEU A 239 6.82 8.25 -16.25
CA LEU A 239 6.13 7.14 -16.88
C LEU A 239 7.10 6.17 -17.55
N ASN A 240 8.31 6.59 -17.94
CA ASN A 240 9.31 5.71 -18.55
C ASN A 240 10.36 5.25 -17.53
N GLU A 241 10.92 4.06 -17.74
CA GLU A 241 12.05 3.53 -16.96
C GLU A 241 11.82 3.41 -15.45
N THR A 242 10.57 3.41 -14.98
CA THR A 242 10.27 3.09 -13.59
C THR A 242 10.27 1.58 -13.43
N TYR A 243 11.22 1.09 -12.64
CA TYR A 243 11.33 -0.32 -12.26
C TYR A 243 11.58 -0.43 -10.76
N SER A 244 11.13 -1.52 -10.17
CA SER A 244 11.49 -1.92 -8.81
C SER A 244 12.50 -3.06 -8.87
N LYS A 245 13.39 -3.10 -7.88
CA LYS A 245 14.27 -4.23 -7.59
C LYS A 245 14.20 -4.56 -6.11
N VAL A 246 14.30 -5.85 -5.81
CA VAL A 246 14.48 -6.34 -4.46
C VAL A 246 15.97 -6.59 -4.24
N ARG A 247 16.53 -6.05 -3.16
CA ARG A 247 17.91 -6.32 -2.76
C ARG A 247 17.91 -7.30 -1.59
N ILE A 248 18.54 -8.46 -1.78
CA ILE A 248 18.75 -9.46 -0.73
C ILE A 248 20.26 -9.55 -0.48
N GLY A 249 20.69 -9.08 0.69
CA GLY A 249 22.12 -8.92 1.00
C GLY A 249 22.83 -8.00 0.00
N LYS A 250 23.82 -8.55 -0.73
CA LYS A 250 24.58 -7.83 -1.78
C LYS A 250 24.03 -8.05 -3.20
N HIS A 251 23.01 -8.88 -3.37
CA HIS A 251 22.44 -9.21 -4.67
C HIS A 251 21.16 -8.43 -4.93
N LEU A 252 20.99 -7.95 -6.16
CA LEU A 252 19.78 -7.28 -6.64
C LEU A 252 19.02 -8.24 -7.57
N SER A 253 17.69 -8.26 -7.46
CA SER A 253 16.81 -8.95 -8.41
C SER A 253 16.86 -8.31 -9.79
N ASP A 254 16.27 -9.01 -10.76
CA ASP A 254 15.91 -8.43 -12.05
C ASP A 254 14.93 -7.26 -11.91
N ASN A 255 14.85 -6.44 -12.96
CA ASN A 255 13.91 -5.33 -13.04
C ASN A 255 12.47 -5.86 -13.05
N VAL A 256 11.66 -5.41 -12.11
CA VAL A 256 10.20 -5.48 -12.21
C VAL A 256 9.73 -4.15 -12.77
N VAL A 257 9.33 -4.13 -14.04
CA VAL A 257 8.85 -2.91 -14.74
C VAL A 257 7.35 -2.77 -14.55
N PHE A 258 6.89 -1.54 -14.32
CA PHE A 258 5.46 -1.19 -14.20
C PHE A 258 4.94 -0.43 -15.43
#